data_AF-A0A8S0WYI1-F1
#
_entry.id   AF-A0A8S0WYI1-F1
#
_cell.length_a   1.000
_cell.length_b   1.000
_cell.length_c   1.000
_cell.angle_alpha   90.00
_cell.angle_beta   90.00
_cell.angle_gamma   90.00
#
_symmetry.space_group_name_H-M   'P 1'
#
loop_
_entity.id
_entity.type
_entity.pdbx_description
1 polymer ?
#
loop_
_entity_poly.entity_id
_entity_poly.type
_entity_poly.pdbx_seq_one_letter_code
_entity_poly.pdbx_strand_id
1 'polypeptide(L)'
;MENTKMTPIRMPVELLSELDKLVGPGKRSKFVIEATEKELLRLKQKKALQSTAGIFKEKDYPGFATREDSYDWVRQLREETEARRREMFAQ
;
A
#
# COMPACT_ATOMS: atom_id res chain seq x y z
N MET A 1 -25.91 -4.58 -0.69
CA MET A 1 -25.62 -3.28 -1.34
C MET A 1 -26.35 -2.15 -0.61
N GLU A 2 -26.28 -2.10 0.72
CA GLU A 2 -27.29 -1.38 1.51
C GLU A 2 -27.05 0.11 1.73
N ASN A 3 -25.94 0.70 1.26
CA ASN A 3 -25.70 2.14 1.36
C ASN A 3 -24.91 2.67 0.14
N THR A 4 -25.60 2.88 -0.98
CA THR A 4 -25.00 3.53 -2.17
C THR A 4 -25.83 4.74 -2.58
N LYS A 5 -25.16 5.82 -3.02
CA LYS A 5 -25.80 7.03 -3.54
C LYS A 5 -25.36 7.27 -4.98
N MET A 6 -26.32 7.42 -5.89
CA MET A 6 -26.04 7.76 -7.29
C MET A 6 -25.43 9.16 -7.37
N THR A 7 -24.30 9.27 -8.07
CA THR A 7 -23.59 10.53 -8.31
C THR A 7 -23.34 10.68 -9.81
N PRO A 8 -23.93 11.66 -10.51
CA PRO A 8 -23.68 11.88 -11.93
C PRO A 8 -22.28 12.48 -12.13
N ILE A 9 -21.45 11.82 -12.95
CA ILE A 9 -20.09 12.28 -13.29
C ILE A 9 -20.03 12.50 -14.80
N ARG A 10 -19.60 13.69 -15.22
CA ARG A 10 -19.32 13.96 -16.64
C ARG A 10 -18.00 13.31 -17.03
N MET A 11 -18.01 12.54 -18.11
CA MET A 11 -16.81 11.91 -18.68
C MET A 11 -16.64 12.32 -20.14
N PRO A 12 -15.39 12.51 -20.62
CA PRO A 12 -15.12 12.67 -22.04
C PRO A 12 -15.66 11.49 -22.86
N VAL A 13 -16.24 11.79 -24.02
CA VAL A 13 -16.85 10.78 -24.89
C VAL A 13 -15.84 9.73 -25.35
N GLU A 14 -14.62 10.17 -25.67
CA GLU A 14 -13.53 9.29 -26.11
C GLU A 14 -13.14 8.29 -25.01
N LEU A 15 -12.98 8.77 -23.77
CA LEU A 15 -12.66 7.93 -22.62
C LEU A 15 -13.77 6.93 -22.32
N LEU A 16 -15.03 7.34 -22.43
CA LEU A 16 -16.18 6.45 -22.32
C LEU A 16 -16.17 5.37 -23.40
N SER A 17 -15.87 5.72 -24.65
CA SER A 17 -15.78 4.76 -25.75
C SER A 17 -14.67 3.74 -25.53
N GLU A 18 -13.52 4.17 -25.02
CA GLU A 18 -12.40 3.29 -24.68
C GLU A 18 -12.75 2.35 -23.53
N LEU A 19 -13.35 2.88 -22.46
CA LEU A 19 -13.85 2.11 -21.34
C LEU A 19 -14.81 1.02 -21.80
N ASP A 20 -15.71 1.36 -22.72
CA ASP A 20 -16.71 0.43 -23.27
C ASP A 20 -16.08 -0.70 -24.08
N LYS A 21 -15.07 -0.38 -24.89
CA LYS A 21 -14.33 -1.35 -25.69
C LYS A 21 -13.56 -2.34 -24.81
N LEU A 22 -12.95 -1.87 -23.73
CA LEU A 22 -12.04 -2.68 -22.90
C LEU A 22 -12.75 -3.45 -21.77
N VAL A 23 -13.71 -2.81 -21.10
CA VAL A 23 -14.37 -3.36 -19.90
C VAL A 23 -15.67 -4.09 -20.25
N GLY A 24 -16.30 -3.70 -21.36
CA GLY A 24 -17.58 -4.25 -21.82
C GLY A 24 -18.80 -3.73 -21.04
N PRO A 25 -20.01 -4.04 -21.53
CA PRO A 25 -21.26 -3.54 -20.95
C PRO A 25 -21.49 -4.08 -19.52
N GLY A 26 -22.16 -3.29 -18.67
CA GLY A 26 -22.56 -3.68 -17.31
C GLY A 26 -21.45 -3.69 -16.25
N LYS A 27 -20.17 -3.59 -16.65
CA LYS A 27 -19.02 -3.59 -15.72
C LYS A 27 -18.40 -2.21 -15.46
N ARG A 28 -18.92 -1.16 -16.11
CA ARG A 28 -18.42 0.22 -15.98
C ARG A 28 -18.38 0.70 -14.54
N SER A 29 -19.49 0.56 -13.81
CA SER A 29 -19.58 1.04 -12.43
C SER A 29 -18.56 0.34 -11.53
N LYS A 30 -18.40 -0.98 -11.68
CA LYS A 30 -17.40 -1.75 -10.92
C LYS A 30 -15.98 -1.24 -11.21
N PHE A 31 -15.64 -1.07 -12.48
CA PHE A 31 -14.31 -0.59 -12.88
C PHE A 31 -14.02 0.82 -12.34
N VAL A 32 -14.98 1.74 -12.44
CA VAL A 32 -14.82 3.12 -11.93
C VAL A 32 -14.69 3.12 -10.41
N ILE A 33 -15.44 2.29 -9.69
CA ILE A 33 -15.32 2.14 -8.23
C ILE A 33 -13.92 1.65 -7.86
N GLU A 34 -13.46 0.55 -8.45
CA GLU A 34 -12.13 -0.02 -8.16
C GLU A 34 -10.99 0.96 -8.50
N ALA A 35 -11.09 1.66 -9.64
CA ALA A 35 -10.12 2.69 -10.02
C ALA A 35 -10.11 3.86 -9.02
N THR A 36 -11.29 4.28 -8.55
CA THR A 36 -11.43 5.34 -7.56
C THR A 36 -10.85 4.92 -6.21
N GLU A 37 -11.13 3.70 -5.74
CA GLU A 37 -10.58 3.16 -4.50
C GLU A 37 -9.05 3.11 -4.54
N LYS A 38 -8.49 2.64 -5.66
CA LYS A 38 -7.04 2.58 -5.87
C LYS A 38 -6.40 3.96 -5.79
N GLU A 39 -6.97 4.95 -6.48
CA GLU A 39 -6.38 6.30 -6.47
C GLU A 39 -6.59 7.04 -5.14
N LEU A 40 -7.72 6.83 -4.47
CA LEU A 40 -7.91 7.37 -3.12
C LEU A 40 -6.90 6.78 -2.14
N LEU A 41 -6.60 5.48 -2.23
CA LEU A 41 -5.56 4.85 -1.41
C LEU A 41 -4.19 5.47 -1.70
N ARG A 42 -3.83 5.65 -2.97
CA ARG A 42 -2.57 6.29 -3.37
C ARG A 42 -2.45 7.71 -2.81
N LEU A 43 -3.53 8.51 -2.88
CA LEU A 43 -3.55 9.87 -2.34
C LEU A 43 -3.39 9.88 -0.81
N LYS A 44 -4.07 8.96 -0.10
CA LYS A 44 -3.92 8.79 1.35
C LYS A 44 -2.48 8.42 1.72
N GLN A 45 -1.87 7.48 1.01
CA GLN A 45 -0.47 7.08 1.23
C GLN A 45 0.48 8.25 0.98
N LYS A 46 0.30 8.99 -0.12
CA LYS A 46 1.09 10.18 -0.42
C LYS A 46 1.00 11.21 0.71
N LYS A 47 -0.22 11.50 1.19
CA LYS A 47 -0.43 12.43 2.30
C LYS A 47 0.21 11.94 3.60
N ALA A 48 0.08 10.64 3.90
CA ALA A 48 0.71 10.03 5.07
C ALA A 48 2.24 10.21 5.01
N LEU A 49 2.87 9.81 3.90
CA LEU A 49 4.31 9.95 3.69
C LEU A 49 4.79 11.41 3.83
N GLN A 50 4.02 12.37 3.30
CA GLN A 50 4.32 13.79 3.46
C GLN A 50 4.20 14.25 4.92
N SER A 51 3.16 13.80 5.63
CA SER A 51 2.93 14.17 7.03
C SER A 51 3.92 13.55 8.01
N THR A 52 4.48 12.39 7.66
CA THR A 52 5.46 11.67 8.49
C THR A 52 6.90 11.90 8.01
N ALA A 53 7.11 12.78 7.03
CA ALA A 53 8.44 13.12 6.55
C ALA A 53 9.30 13.63 7.73
N GLY A 54 10.47 13.02 7.93
CA GLY A 54 11.38 13.36 9.03
C GLY A 54 11.04 12.72 10.38
N ILE A 55 10.04 11.81 10.45
CA ILE A 55 9.79 11.00 11.65
C ILE A 55 10.94 10.01 11.92
N PHE A 56 11.62 9.57 10.87
CA PHE A 56 12.72 8.64 10.95
C PHE A 56 14.02 9.40 11.20
N LYS A 57 14.33 9.64 12.48
CA LYS A 57 15.57 10.31 12.89
C LYS A 57 16.57 9.26 13.36
N GLU A 58 17.82 9.42 12.96
CA GLU A 58 18.93 8.52 13.32
C GLU A 58 19.03 8.28 14.83
N LYS A 59 18.90 9.34 15.63
CA LYS A 59 18.91 9.26 17.10
C LYS A 59 17.85 8.33 17.71
N ASP A 60 16.71 8.17 17.02
CA ASP A 60 15.58 7.37 17.48
C ASP A 60 15.66 5.93 16.92
N TYR A 61 16.51 5.72 15.90
CA TYR A 61 16.66 4.47 15.16
C TYR A 61 18.14 4.16 14.82
N PRO A 62 19.00 3.91 15.84
CA PRO A 62 20.43 3.73 15.64
C PRO A 62 20.79 2.53 14.74
N GLY A 63 19.96 1.47 14.75
CA GLY A 63 20.13 0.31 13.86
C GLY A 63 19.97 0.62 12.36
N PHE A 64 19.67 1.86 11.99
CA PHE A 64 19.58 2.31 10.60
C PHE A 64 20.48 3.51 10.29
N ALA A 65 21.41 3.85 11.20
CA ALA A 65 22.33 4.97 11.03
C ALA A 65 23.30 4.74 9.86
N THR A 66 23.90 3.56 9.81
CA THR A 66 24.78 3.13 8.70
C THR A 66 24.26 1.88 8.00
N ARG A 67 24.90 1.54 6.87
CA ARG A 67 24.62 0.29 6.15
C ARG A 67 24.97 -0.91 7.04
N GLU A 68 26.07 -0.80 7.78
CA GLU A 68 26.59 -1.82 8.68
C GLU A 68 25.62 -2.04 9.86
N ASP A 69 25.12 -0.96 10.47
CA ASP A 69 24.11 -1.04 11.54
C ASP A 69 22.83 -1.75 11.07
N SER A 70 22.40 -1.42 9.84
CA SER A 70 21.23 -2.06 9.22
C SER A 70 21.46 -3.56 8.99
N TYR A 71 22.67 -3.92 8.55
CA TYR A 71 23.06 -5.31 8.34
C TYR A 71 23.07 -6.08 9.65
N ASP A 72 23.70 -5.54 10.69
CA ASP A 72 23.80 -6.17 12.01
C ASP A 72 22.42 -6.33 12.65
N TRP A 73 21.56 -5.31 12.54
CA TRP A 73 20.18 -5.39 13.01
C TRP A 73 19.37 -6.50 12.32
N VAL A 74 19.45 -6.59 10.98
CA VAL A 74 18.77 -7.66 10.22
C VAL A 74 19.35 -9.04 10.57
N ARG A 75 20.67 -9.14 10.76
CA ARG A 75 21.33 -10.38 11.16
C ARG A 75 20.83 -10.85 12.52
N GLN A 76 20.80 -9.97 13.51
CA GLN A 76 20.28 -10.29 14.84
C GLN A 76 18.83 -10.77 14.77
N LEU A 77 17.96 -10.08 14.02
CA LEU A 77 16.56 -10.46 13.86
C LEU A 77 16.39 -11.89 13.28
N ARG A 78 17.27 -12.28 12.35
CA ARG A 78 17.28 -13.64 11.78
C ARG A 78 17.79 -14.67 12.79
N GLU A 79 18.86 -14.37 13.52
CA GLU A 79 19.40 -15.24 14.56
C GLU A 79 18.37 -15.50 15.67
N GLU A 80 17.66 -14.46 16.12
CA GLU A 80 16.55 -14.58 17.09
C GLU A 80 15.39 -15.42 16.56
N THR A 81 15.08 -15.29 15.27
CA THR A 81 14.02 -16.08 14.62
C THR A 81 14.41 -17.55 14.51
N GLU A 82 15.65 -17.86 14.12
CA GLU A 82 16.18 -19.22 14.07
C GLU A 82 16.37 -19.84 15.46
N ALA A 83 16.71 -19.05 16.48
CA ALA A 83 16.75 -19.51 17.87
C ALA A 83 15.36 -19.94 18.34
N ARG A 84 14.34 -19.08 18.19
CA ARG A 84 12.95 -19.40 18.53
C ARG A 84 12.43 -20.61 17.75
N ARG A 85 12.75 -20.70 16.45
CA ARG A 85 12.41 -21.87 15.64
C ARG A 85 13.02 -23.14 16.25
N ARG A 86 14.32 -23.13 16.55
CA ARG A 86 15.01 -24.30 17.14
C ARG A 86 14.40 -24.70 18.48
N GLU A 87 14.04 -23.74 19.34
CA GLU A 87 13.35 -24.02 20.60
C GLU A 87 11.97 -24.67 20.39
N MET A 88 11.18 -24.18 19.43
CA MET A 88 9.85 -24.74 19.15
C MET A 88 9.88 -26.13 18.53
N PHE A 89 10.95 -26.47 17.80
CA PHE A 89 11.08 -27.74 17.06
C PHE A 89 12.16 -28.67 17.62
N ALA A 90 12.72 -28.39 18.78
CA ALA A 90 13.56 -29.33 19.51
C ALA A 90 12.67 -30.42 20.14
N GLN A 91 12.63 -31.59 19.47
CA GLN A 91 12.14 -32.86 20.02
C GLN A 91 13.31 -33.80 20.26
#